data_AF-A0A519BJG1-F1
#
_entry.id   AF-A0A519BJG1-F1
#
_cell.length_a   1.000
_cell.length_b   1.000
_cell.length_c   1.000
_cell.angle_alpha   90.00
_cell.angle_beta   90.00
_cell.angle_gamma   90.00
#
_symmetry.space_group_name_H-M   'P 1'
#
loop_
_entity.id
_entity.type
_entity.pdbx_description
1 polymer ?
#
loop_
_entity_poly.entity_id
_entity_poly.type
_entity_poly.pdbx_seq_one_letter_code
_entity_poly.pdbx_strand_id
1 'polypeptide(L)' 'MFNVNTIIIESVIYIFVSIIIGVILRGEDFKKFKRLLLLAYLIIGIAVYSVLYFAILSAAAIVFALYIFKILE' A
#
# COMPACT_ATOMS: atom_id res chain seq x y z
N MET A 1 -21.46 6.24 -13.83
CA MET A 1 -20.46 6.96 -14.66
C MET A 1 -19.10 6.65 -14.04
N PHE A 2 -18.22 5.92 -14.74
CA PHE A 2 -16.89 5.61 -14.22
C PHE A 2 -16.13 6.91 -13.98
N ASN A 3 -15.77 7.20 -12.73
CA ASN A 3 -15.06 8.43 -12.39
C ASN A 3 -13.57 8.23 -12.65
N VAL A 4 -13.16 8.38 -13.91
CA VAL A 4 -11.78 8.15 -14.39
C VAL A 4 -10.75 8.93 -13.56
N ASN A 5 -11.11 10.12 -13.08
CA ASN A 5 -10.25 10.92 -12.20
C ASN A 5 -9.92 10.21 -10.88
N THR A 6 -10.90 9.53 -10.27
CA THR A 6 -10.71 8.76 -9.03
C THR A 6 -9.71 7.63 -9.23
N ILE A 7 -9.84 6.88 -10.33
CA ILE A 7 -8.96 5.75 -10.65
C ILE A 7 -7.52 6.22 -10.86
N ILE A 8 -7.34 7.37 -11.54
CA ILE A 8 -6.01 7.96 -11.75
C ILE A 8 -5.38 8.32 -10.40
N ILE A 9 -6.13 8.99 -9.52
CA ILE A 9 -5.65 9.40 -8.20
C ILE A 9 -5.27 8.18 -7.34
N GLU A 10 -6.13 7.17 -7.26
CA GLU A 10 -5.87 5.94 -6.50
C GLU A 10 -4.64 5.20 -7.02
N SER A 11 -4.47 5.15 -8.35
CA SER A 11 -3.30 4.53 -8.98
C SER A 11 -2.00 5.27 -8.65
N VAL A 12 -2.02 6.61 -8.67
CA VAL A 12 -0.88 7.45 -8.26
C VAL A 12 -0.54 7.18 -6.80
N ILE A 13 -1.52 7.21 -5.90
CA ILE A 13 -1.34 6.91 -4.47
C ILE A 13 -0.74 5.51 -4.29
N TYR A 14 -1.26 4.51 -5.00
CA TYR A 14 -0.76 3.14 -4.95
C TYR A 14 0.73 3.05 -5.29
N ILE A 15 1.16 3.73 -6.35
CA ILE A 15 2.58 3.75 -6.77
C ILE A 15 3.45 4.37 -5.67
N PHE A 16 3.04 5.52 -5.11
CA PHE A 16 3.78 6.18 -4.03
C PHE A 16 3.92 5.28 -2.80
N VAL A 17 2.83 4.67 -2.34
CA VAL A 17 2.82 3.76 -1.19
C VAL A 17 3.71 2.54 -1.46
N SER A 18 3.65 2.00 -2.67
CA SER A 18 4.47 0.85 -3.07
C SER A 18 5.97 1.16 -3.01
N ILE A 19 6.37 2.35 -3.42
CA ILE A 19 7.77 2.82 -3.32
C ILE A 19 8.17 2.94 -1.85
N ILE A 20 7.36 3.59 -1.00
CA ILE A 20 7.64 3.79 0.42
C ILE A 20 7.82 2.43 1.13
N ILE A 21 6.86 1.52 0.98
CA ILE A 21 6.93 0.17 1.55
C ILE A 21 8.15 -0.58 0.99
N GLY A 22 8.47 -0.38 -0.29
CA GLY A 22 9.65 -0.97 -0.92
C GLY A 22 10.98 -0.52 -0.31
N VAL A 23 11.06 0.74 0.12
CA VAL A 23 12.24 1.29 0.82
C VAL A 23 12.31 0.77 2.26
N ILE A 24 11.19 0.72 2.98
CA ILE A 24 11.11 0.21 4.36
C ILE A 24 11.49 -1.29 4.40
N LEU A 25 10.88 -2.10 3.53
CA LEU A 25 11.04 -3.55 3.50
C LEU A 25 12.04 -3.98 2.42
N ARG A 26 13.26 -3.46 2.49
CA ARG A 26 14.32 -3.70 1.48
C ARG A 26 15.05 -5.04 1.66
N GLY A 27 15.10 -5.58 2.87
CA GLY A 27 15.81 -6.83 3.17
C GLY A 27 15.22 -8.05 2.44
N GLU A 28 16.06 -9.04 2.14
CA GLU A 28 15.65 -10.26 1.43
C GLU A 28 14.59 -11.05 2.20
N ASP A 29 14.69 -11.07 3.53
CA ASP A 29 13.74 -11.72 4.43
C ASP A 29 12.33 -11.10 4.33
N PHE A 30 12.27 -9.80 4.04
CA PHE A 30 11.01 -9.07 3.89
C PHE A 30 10.39 -9.18 2.50
N LYS A 31 11.05 -9.82 1.53
CA LYS A 31 10.58 -9.87 0.14
C LYS A 31 9.20 -10.53 0.01
N LYS A 32 8.93 -11.59 0.77
CA LYS A 32 7.62 -12.25 0.81
C LYS A 32 6.55 -11.38 1.47
N PHE A 33 6.86 -10.79 2.63
CA PHE A 33 5.96 -9.91 3.37
C PHE A 33 5.59 -8.67 2.57
N LYS A 34 6.57 -8.00 1.95
CA LYS A 34 6.33 -6.87 1.05
C LYS A 34 5.35 -7.23 -0.06
N ARG A 35 5.55 -8.38 -0.72
CA ARG A 35 4.69 -8.80 -1.83
C ARG A 35 3.26 -9.08 -1.36
N LEU A 36 3.11 -9.74 -0.22
CA LEU A 36 1.80 -9.98 0.42
C LEU A 36 1.11 -8.67 0.81
N LEU A 37 1.83 -7.76 1.45
CA LEU A 37 1.30 -6.47 1.90
C LEU A 37 0.80 -5.63 0.71
N LEU A 38 1.58 -5.53 -0.37
CA LEU A 38 1.19 -4.79 -1.56
C LEU A 38 0.03 -5.44 -2.31
N LEU A 39 -0.03 -6.77 -2.38
CA LEU A 39 -1.16 -7.48 -2.97
C LEU A 39 -2.45 -7.28 -2.16
N ALA A 40 -2.38 -7.43 -0.83
CA ALA A 40 -3.51 -7.18 0.05
C ALA A 40 -3.99 -5.72 -0.06
N TYR A 41 -3.06 -4.78 -0.06
CA TYR A 41 -3.33 -3.36 -0.27
C TYR A 41 -4.01 -3.09 -1.61
N LEU A 42 -3.57 -3.73 -2.70
CA LEU A 42 -4.18 -3.58 -4.02
C LEU A 42 -5.61 -4.14 -4.06
N ILE A 43 -5.82 -5.35 -3.53
CA ILE A 43 -7.14 -6.02 -3.53
C ILE A 43 -8.14 -5.20 -2.72
N ILE A 44 -7.77 -4.78 -1.52
CA ILE A 44 -8.63 -3.96 -0.66
C ILE A 44 -8.83 -2.59 -1.29
N GLY A 45 -7.78 -2.01 -1.88
CA GLY A 45 -7.85 -0.74 -2.59
C GLY A 45 -8.86 -0.73 -3.72
N ILE A 46 -8.91 -1.78 -4.55
CA ILE A 46 -9.89 -1.93 -5.63
C ILE A 46 -11.33 -2.07 -5.09
N ALA A 47 -11.50 -2.71 -3.93
CA ALA A 47 -12.81 -2.87 -3.30
C ALA A 47 -13.36 -1.56 -2.70
N VAL A 48 -12.52 -0.54 -2.55
CA VAL A 48 -12.86 0.74 -1.92
C VAL A 48 -13.08 1.80 -3.00
N TYR A 49 -14.33 2.19 -3.22
CA TYR A 49 -14.71 3.21 -4.22
C TYR A 49 -14.56 4.66 -3.71
N SER A 50 -13.65 4.91 -2.77
CA SER A 50 -13.50 6.22 -2.14
C SER A 50 -12.05 6.56 -1.86
N VAL A 51 -11.60 7.68 -2.43
CA VAL A 51 -10.25 8.23 -2.29
C VAL A 51 -9.85 8.42 -0.83
N LEU A 52 -10.79 8.86 0.03
CA LEU A 52 -10.53 9.05 1.46
C LEU A 52 -10.20 7.74 2.16
N TYR A 53 -10.98 6.70 1.91
CA TYR A 53 -10.73 5.38 2.48
C TYR A 53 -9.44 4.78 1.92
N PHE A 54 -9.15 5.01 0.64
CA PHE A 54 -7.89 4.59 0.01
C PHE A 54 -6.68 5.25 0.70
N ALA A 55 -6.75 6.56 0.96
CA ALA A 55 -5.70 7.29 1.67
C ALA A 55 -5.49 6.80 3.12
N ILE A 56 -6.56 6.47 3.83
CA ILE A 56 -6.47 5.87 5.18
C ILE A 56 -5.81 4.49 5.10
N LEU A 57 -6.22 3.66 4.13
CA LEU A 57 -5.65 2.34 3.88
C LEU A 57 -4.15 2.44 3.54
N SER A 58 -3.76 3.42 2.74
CA SER A 58 -2.36 3.72 2.42
C SER A 58 -1.53 4.01 3.68
N ALA A 59 -2.04 4.89 4.56
CA ALA A 59 -1.38 5.22 5.81
C ALA A 59 -1.24 3.98 6.71
N ALA A 60 -2.30 3.18 6.81
CA ALA A 60 -2.28 1.93 7.58
C ALA A 60 -1.24 0.93 7.02
N ALA A 61 -1.15 0.77 5.70
CA ALA A 61 -0.19 -0.12 5.07
C ALA A 61 1.27 0.31 5.35
N ILE A 62 1.55 1.62 5.33
CA ILE A 62 2.88 2.16 5.66
C ILE A 62 3.20 1.92 7.14
N VAL A 63 2.28 2.22 8.04
CA VAL A 63 2.47 1.97 9.49
C VAL A 63 2.71 0.49 9.76
N PHE A 64 1.97 -0.39 9.09
CA PHE A 64 2.15 -1.83 9.22
C PHE A 64 3.52 -2.29 8.69
N ALA A 65 3.99 -1.73 7.56
CA ALA A 65 5.34 -1.99 7.07
C ALA A 65 6.42 -1.55 8.07
N LEU A 66 6.26 -0.38 8.70
CA LEU A 66 7.17 0.10 9.75
C LEU A 66 7.15 -0.80 10.98
N TYR A 67 5.98 -1.27 11.39
CA TYR A 67 5.82 -2.17 12.53
C TYR A 67 6.50 -3.53 12.27
N ILE A 68 6.29 -4.11 11.08
CA ILE A 68 6.98 -5.33 10.64
C ILE A 68 8.49 -5.12 10.66
N PHE A 69 8.97 -4.03 10.07
CA PHE A 69 10.39 -3.71 10.03
C PHE A 69 10.99 -3.65 11.44
N LYS A 70 10.35 -2.93 12.36
CA LYS A 70 10.82 -2.77 13.75
C LYS A 70 10.80 -4.06 14.59
N ILE A 71 9.94 -5.02 14.29
CA ILE A 71 9.84 -6.28 15.05
C ILE A 71 10.84 -7.32 14.57
N LEU A 72 11.14 -7.31 13.28
CA LEU A 72 11.95 -8.33 12.62
C LEU A 72 13.41 -7.89 12.41
N GLU A 73 13.71 -6.59 12.52
CA GLU A 73 15.07 -6.05 12.74
C GLU A 73 15.49 -6.22 14.20
#